data_AF-U2YB65-F1
#
_entry.id   AF-U2YB65-F1
#
_cell.length_a   1.000
_cell.length_b   1.000
_cell.length_c   1.000
_cell.angle_alpha   90.00
_cell.angle_beta   90.00
_cell.angle_gamma   90.00
#
_symmetry.space_group_name_H-M   'P 1'
#
loop_
_entity.id
_entity.type
_entity.pdbx_description
1 polymer ?
#
loop_
_entity_poly.entity_id
_entity_poly.type
_entity_poly.pdbx_seq_one_letter_code
_entity_poly.pdbx_strand_id
1 'polypeptide(L)' 'MEKYTQFSSFDDFLKAGGFFVETQEDFEAIPDEDMDKHVAKTTKFSDWQTMLDTAVSEYALKKLGF' A
#
# COMPACT_ATOMS: atom_id res chain seq x y z
N MET A 1 1.82 1.47 8.60
CA MET A 1 0.65 0.98 7.83
C MET A 1 -0.65 1.01 8.66
N GLU A 2 -0.57 1.00 9.98
CA GLU A 2 -1.70 0.80 10.91
C GLU A 2 -2.78 1.90 10.91
N LYS A 3 -2.52 3.10 10.39
CA LYS A 3 -3.49 4.21 10.42
C LYS A 3 -4.75 3.92 9.59
N TYR A 4 -4.59 3.24 8.46
CA TYR A 4 -5.66 2.98 7.48
C TYR A 4 -5.84 1.51 7.13
N THR A 5 -5.05 0.62 7.75
CA THR A 5 -5.04 -0.82 7.48
C THR A 5 -4.84 -1.58 8.79
N GLN A 6 -5.19 -2.85 8.81
CA GLN A 6 -4.93 -3.74 9.96
C GLN A 6 -3.49 -4.28 10.03
N PHE A 7 -2.62 -3.88 9.10
CA PHE A 7 -1.27 -4.43 8.97
C PHE A 7 -0.24 -3.55 9.69
N SER A 8 0.69 -4.19 10.37
CA SER A 8 1.83 -3.56 11.04
C SER A 8 2.87 -3.04 10.04
N SER A 9 3.11 -3.80 8.96
CA SER A 9 4.14 -3.48 7.96
C SER A 9 3.59 -3.55 6.53
N PHE A 10 4.35 -3.01 5.57
CA PHE A 10 4.02 -3.11 4.15
C PHE A 10 4.19 -4.53 3.63
N ASP A 11 5.17 -5.26 4.15
CA ASP A 11 5.40 -6.68 3.84
C ASP A 11 4.21 -7.55 4.28
N ASP A 12 3.67 -7.34 5.50
CA ASP A 12 2.46 -8.04 5.97
C ASP A 12 1.26 -7.75 5.06
N PHE A 13 1.14 -6.51 4.60
CA PHE A 13 0.11 -6.10 3.66
C PHE A 13 0.24 -6.86 2.33
N LEU A 14 1.44 -6.93 1.74
CA LEU A 14 1.67 -7.64 0.49
C LEU A 14 1.39 -9.15 0.63
N LYS A 15 1.90 -9.77 1.70
CA LYS A 15 1.67 -11.20 2.00
C LYS A 15 0.20 -11.53 2.16
N ALA A 16 -0.58 -10.64 2.80
CA ALA A 16 -2.02 -10.83 2.94
C ALA A 16 -2.78 -10.76 1.61
N GLY A 17 -2.22 -10.09 0.60
CA GLY A 17 -2.72 -10.06 -0.78
C GLY A 17 -2.28 -11.25 -1.61
N GLY A 18 -1.42 -12.13 -1.06
CA GLY A 18 -0.79 -13.22 -1.81
C GLY A 18 0.35 -12.74 -2.72
N PHE A 19 0.83 -11.52 -2.53
CA PHE A 19 1.97 -10.97 -3.27
C PHE A 19 3.27 -11.38 -2.57
N PHE A 20 4.07 -12.20 -3.24
CA PHE A 20 5.40 -12.58 -2.79
C PHE A 20 6.43 -11.77 -3.55
N VAL A 21 6.97 -10.74 -2.89
CA VAL A 21 7.89 -9.77 -3.48
C VAL A 21 9.25 -9.93 -2.81
N GLU A 22 10.23 -10.47 -3.52
CA GLU A 22 11.62 -10.55 -3.05
C GLU A 22 12.52 -9.53 -3.78
N THR A 23 12.12 -9.12 -4.99
CA THR A 23 12.83 -8.19 -5.86
C THR A 23 11.92 -7.03 -6.30
N GLN A 24 12.53 -6.00 -6.89
CA GLN A 24 11.75 -4.90 -7.48
C GLN A 24 10.96 -5.38 -8.69
N GLU A 25 11.53 -6.28 -9.49
CA GLU A 25 10.86 -6.88 -10.64
C GLU A 25 9.61 -7.67 -10.22
N ASP A 26 9.65 -8.38 -9.09
CA ASP A 26 8.47 -9.08 -8.56
C ASP A 26 7.34 -8.10 -8.22
N PHE A 27 7.69 -6.94 -7.67
CA PHE A 27 6.72 -5.89 -7.35
C PHE A 27 6.10 -5.29 -8.61
N GLU A 28 6.94 -4.95 -9.59
CA GLU A 28 6.50 -4.38 -10.88
C GLU A 28 5.69 -5.37 -11.73
N ALA A 29 5.86 -6.68 -11.49
CA ALA A 29 5.08 -7.73 -12.14
C ALA A 29 3.66 -7.90 -11.56
N ILE A 30 3.34 -7.28 -10.42
CA ILE A 30 2.00 -7.35 -9.84
C ILE A 30 1.02 -6.58 -10.73
N PRO A 31 -0.08 -7.21 -11.21
CA PRO A 31 -1.09 -6.48 -11.96
C PRO A 31 -1.75 -5.39 -11.12
N ASP A 32 -1.84 -4.17 -11.66
CA ASP A 32 -2.47 -3.02 -10.99
C ASP A 32 -3.87 -3.36 -10.46
N GLU A 33 -4.70 -4.04 -11.26
CA GLU A 33 -6.05 -4.43 -10.86
C GLU A 33 -6.09 -5.34 -9.63
N ASP A 34 -5.09 -6.20 -9.46
CA ASP A 34 -5.03 -7.11 -8.32
C ASP A 34 -4.55 -6.38 -7.06
N MET A 35 -3.61 -5.45 -7.20
CA MET A 35 -3.23 -4.55 -6.13
C MET A 35 -4.42 -3.69 -5.70
N ASP A 36 -5.16 -3.10 -6.65
CA ASP A 36 -6.35 -2.28 -6.39
C ASP A 36 -7.42 -3.07 -5.63
N LYS A 37 -7.74 -4.30 -6.07
CA LYS A 37 -8.69 -5.17 -5.36
C LYS A 37 -8.24 -5.45 -3.92
N HIS A 38 -6.94 -5.68 -3.71
CA HIS A 38 -6.41 -5.93 -2.38
C HIS A 38 -6.50 -4.69 -1.48
N VAL A 39 -6.16 -3.52 -2.01
CA VAL A 39 -6.27 -2.23 -1.32
C VAL A 39 -7.72 -1.96 -0.94
N ALA A 40 -8.65 -2.08 -1.88
CA ALA A 40 -10.08 -1.87 -1.66
C ALA A 40 -10.65 -2.80 -0.59
N LYS A 41 -10.13 -4.03 -0.50
CA LYS A 41 -10.60 -5.05 0.45
C LYS A 41 -10.05 -4.84 1.86
N THR A 42 -8.83 -4.32 2.00
CA THR A 42 -8.08 -4.37 3.27
C THR A 42 -7.75 -3.01 3.88
N THR A 43 -8.10 -1.93 3.19
CA THR A 43 -7.82 -0.56 3.60
C THR A 43 -9.08 0.32 3.47
N LYS A 44 -8.94 1.62 3.73
CA LYS A 44 -10.01 2.62 3.51
C LYS A 44 -9.99 3.26 2.12
N PHE A 45 -9.05 2.87 1.25
CA PHE A 45 -8.87 3.45 -0.08
C PHE A 45 -9.51 2.56 -1.15
N SER A 46 -9.88 3.15 -2.28
CA SER A 46 -10.48 2.44 -3.42
C SER A 46 -9.47 1.72 -4.31
N ASP A 47 -8.23 2.21 -4.33
CA ASP A 47 -7.18 1.80 -5.26
C ASP A 47 -5.80 2.15 -4.69
N TRP A 48 -4.78 1.53 -5.27
CA TRP A 48 -3.39 1.65 -4.85
C TRP A 48 -2.85 3.07 -5.01
N GLN A 49 -3.15 3.72 -6.13
CA GLN A 49 -2.65 5.07 -6.40
C GLN A 49 -3.12 6.06 -5.33
N THR A 50 -4.41 6.04 -4.99
CA THR A 50 -4.99 6.91 -3.95
C THR A 50 -4.35 6.66 -2.58
N MET A 51 -4.09 5.39 -2.25
CA MET A 51 -3.40 5.02 -1.02
C MET A 51 -1.97 5.57 -0.99
N LEU A 52 -1.23 5.43 -2.10
CA LEU A 52 0.15 5.91 -2.23
C LEU A 52 0.21 7.44 -2.15
N ASP A 53 -0.65 8.14 -2.89
CA ASP A 53 -0.72 9.61 -2.90
C ASP A 53 -1.00 10.16 -1.51
N THR A 54 -1.93 9.55 -0.79
CA THR A 54 -2.26 9.93 0.59
C THR A 54 -1.06 9.71 1.50
N ALA A 55 -0.37 8.56 1.39
CA ALA A 55 0.80 8.27 2.21
C ALA A 55 1.95 9.26 1.94
N VAL A 56 2.21 9.60 0.68
CA VAL A 56 3.22 10.60 0.29
C VAL A 56 2.87 11.98 0.82
N SER A 57 1.61 12.39 0.71
CA SER A 57 1.12 13.68 1.24
C SER A 57 1.31 13.77 2.76
N GLU A 58 0.88 12.75 3.50
CA GLU A 58 1.05 12.71 4.96
C GLU A 58 2.52 12.71 5.39
N TYR A 59 3.36 11.96 4.67
CA TYR A 59 4.80 11.94 4.93
C TYR A 59 5.44 13.30 4.68
N ALA A 60 5.07 13.97 3.58
CA ALA A 60 5.56 15.31 3.25
C ALA A 60 5.15 16.33 4.31
N LEU A 61 3.88 16.34 4.74
CA LEU A 61 3.39 17.20 5.82
C LEU A 61 4.16 16.98 7.12
N LYS A 62 4.36 15.71 7.52
CA LYS A 62 5.14 15.36 8.71
C LYS A 62 6.59 15.83 8.60
N LYS A 63 7.20 15.76 7.42
CA LYS A 63 8.57 16.24 7.18
C LYS A 63 8.69 17.77 7.25
N LEU A 64 7.62 18.48 6.93
CA LEU A 64 7.54 19.94 7.05
C LEU A 64 7.17 20.42 8.47
N GLY A 65 6.88 19.50 9.39
CA GLY A 65 6.58 19.81 10.80
C GLY A 65 5.12 20.16 11.10
N PHE A 66 4.20 19.73 10.23
CA PHE A 66 2.75 19.81 10.46
C PHE A 66 2.20 18.56 11.14
#